data_AF-A0A9J5YG54-F1
#
_entry.id   AF-A0A9J5YG54-F1
#
_cell.length_a   1.000
_cell.length_b   1.000
_cell.length_c   1.000
_cell.angle_alpha   90.00
_cell.angle_beta   90.00
_cell.angle_gamma   90.00
#
_symmetry.space_group_name_H-M   'P 1'
#
loop_
_entity.id
_entity.type
_entity.pdbx_description
1 polymer ?
#
loop_
_entity_poly.entity_id
_entity_poly.type
_entity_poly.pdbx_seq_one_letter_code
_entity_poly.pdbx_strand_id
1 'polypeptide(L)'
;MGIQGVLLLTFTAVIGTLRPPKCFEGSKECRNASTFHLTILYAALALAYLENRGAHFTIGSMGVNQFHKPNHHAIFFYWYTHALYTSNAIDSTVLLYIEDNVTWVLGFAICVALNILELAIFLSGCLSIAILRHNNKVLS
;
A
#
# COMPACT_ATOMS: atom_id res chain seq x y z
N MET A 1 -1.75 0.42 2.06
CA MET A 1 -1.16 -0.32 3.20
C MET A 1 -0.62 0.69 4.20
N GLY A 2 -1.30 0.92 5.33
CA GLY A 2 -0.78 1.82 6.35
C GLY A 2 0.46 1.23 7.01
N ILE A 3 1.43 2.10 7.29
CA ILE A 3 2.74 1.72 7.83
C ILE A 3 2.57 0.95 9.16
N GLN A 4 1.53 1.22 9.95
CA GLN A 4 1.27 0.56 11.23
C GLN A 4 0.77 -0.88 11.10
N GLY A 5 -0.25 -1.14 10.26
CA GLY A 5 -0.73 -2.51 10.01
C GLY A 5 0.33 -3.41 9.38
N VAL A 6 1.10 -2.88 8.42
CA VAL A 6 2.20 -3.61 7.79
C VAL A 6 3.37 -3.79 8.75
N LEU A 7 3.77 -2.79 9.53
CA LEU A 7 4.83 -2.95 10.54
C LEU A 7 4.51 -4.05 11.55
N LEU A 8 3.27 -4.13 12.04
CA LEU A 8 2.84 -5.20 12.94
C LEU A 8 2.84 -6.57 12.26
N LEU A 9 2.39 -6.67 11.01
CA LEU A 9 2.45 -7.91 10.23
C LEU A 9 3.89 -8.33 9.94
N THR A 10 4.76 -7.41 9.54
CA THR A 10 6.19 -7.64 9.30
C THR A 10 6.90 -8.01 10.60
N PHE A 11 6.61 -7.37 11.73
CA PHE A 11 7.16 -7.78 13.04
C PHE A 11 6.74 -9.21 13.42
N THR A 12 5.48 -9.55 13.16
CA THR A 12 4.94 -10.90 13.42
C THR A 12 5.55 -11.94 12.47
N ALA A 13 5.86 -11.56 11.22
CA ALA A 13 6.45 -12.44 10.21
C ALA A 13 7.98 -12.61 10.35
N VAL A 14 8.69 -11.59 10.82
CA VAL A 14 10.16 -11.57 10.96
C VAL A 14 10.60 -12.17 12.29
N ILE A 15 9.85 -11.97 13.38
CA ILE A 15 10.17 -12.57 14.68
C ILE A 15 9.69 -14.03 14.67
N GLY A 16 10.62 -14.96 14.44
CA GLY A 16 10.36 -16.41 14.48
C GLY A 16 9.74 -16.91 15.79
N THR A 17 9.79 -16.12 16.86
CA THR A 17 9.14 -16.40 18.16
C THR A 17 7.61 -16.23 18.12
N LEU A 18 7.06 -15.43 17.20
CA LEU A 18 5.61 -15.26 17.01
C LEU A 18 5.00 -16.24 16.00
N ARG A 19 5.84 -16.99 15.30
CA ARG A 19 5.43 -18.07 14.41
C ARG A 19 5.45 -19.38 15.21
N PRO A 20 4.43 -20.25 15.12
CA PRO A 20 4.59 -21.62 15.59
C PRO A 20 5.79 -22.25 14.85
N PRO A 21 6.63 -23.03 15.55
CA PRO A 21 7.79 -23.67 14.94
C PRO A 21 7.36 -24.50 13.72
N LYS A 22 8.14 -24.44 12.64
CA LYS A 22 7.85 -25.19 11.41
C LYS A 22 7.81 -26.70 11.75
N CYS A 23 6.65 -27.32 11.61
CA CYS A 23 6.53 -28.77 11.78
C CYS A 23 7.01 -29.46 10.51
N PHE A 24 7.99 -30.33 10.65
CA PHE A 24 8.39 -31.25 9.59
C PHE A 24 7.39 -32.40 9.52
N GLU A 25 7.02 -32.82 8.31
CA GLU A 25 6.22 -34.03 8.10
C GLU A 25 6.90 -35.22 8.79
N GLY A 26 6.29 -35.72 9.88
CA GLY A 26 6.78 -36.85 10.66
C GLY A 26 7.05 -36.61 12.15
N SER A 27 7.01 -35.35 12.64
CA SER A 27 7.15 -35.10 14.10
C SER A 27 5.80 -35.23 14.83
N LYS A 28 5.77 -36.00 15.93
CA LYS A 28 4.57 -36.21 16.77
C LYS A 28 4.24 -35.03 17.72
N GLU A 29 5.07 -33.99 17.71
CA GLU A 29 5.01 -32.85 18.62
C GLU A 29 4.90 -31.55 17.81
N CYS A 30 3.79 -31.37 17.10
CA CYS A 30 3.48 -30.10 16.44
C CYS A 30 2.70 -29.22 17.43
N ARG A 31 3.36 -28.21 18.01
CA ARG A 31 2.75 -27.33 19.02
C ARG A 31 1.91 -26.26 18.31
N ASN A 32 0.59 -26.31 18.52
CA ASN A 32 -0.35 -25.33 17.98
C ASN A 32 0.03 -23.88 18.38
N ALA A 33 -0.28 -22.93 17.50
CA ALA A 33 -0.05 -21.51 17.76
C ALA A 33 -0.77 -21.08 19.06
N SER A 34 -0.07 -20.35 19.92
CA SER A 34 -0.63 -19.78 21.14
C SER A 34 -1.73 -18.76 20.82
N THR A 35 -2.76 -18.66 21.66
CA THR A 35 -3.83 -17.65 21.57
C THR A 35 -3.27 -16.23 21.43
N PHE A 36 -2.13 -15.95 22.06
CA PHE A 36 -1.43 -14.67 21.96
C PHE A 36 -0.98 -14.34 20.52
N HIS A 37 -0.43 -15.32 19.78
CA HIS A 37 -0.01 -15.14 18.39
C HIS A 37 -1.21 -14.87 17.48
N LEU A 38 -2.33 -15.54 17.72
CA LEU A 38 -3.57 -15.35 16.96
C LEU A 38 -4.21 -13.98 17.25
N THR A 39 -4.24 -13.53 18.50
CA THR A 39 -4.82 -12.22 18.85
C THR A 39 -4.03 -11.06 18.22
N ILE A 40 -2.70 -11.13 18.22
CA ILE A 40 -1.85 -10.13 17.54
C ILE A 40 -2.09 -10.14 16.03
N LEU A 41 -2.18 -11.33 15.43
CA LEU A 41 -2.48 -11.47 14.00
C LEU A 41 -3.83 -10.84 13.64
N TYR A 42 -4.88 -11.14 14.40
CA TYR A 42 -6.22 -10.57 14.16
C TYR A 42 -6.29 -9.06 14.39
N ALA A 43 -5.57 -8.54 15.41
CA ALA A 43 -5.48 -7.11 15.64
C ALA A 43 -4.76 -6.40 14.48
N ALA A 44 -3.67 -6.98 13.96
CA ALA A 44 -2.94 -6.45 12.82
C ALA A 44 -3.78 -6.46 11.53
N LEU A 45 -4.53 -7.54 11.29
CA LEU A 45 -5.52 -7.63 10.21
C LEU A 45 -6.59 -6.55 10.35
N ALA A 46 -7.19 -6.40 11.52
CA ALA A 46 -8.25 -5.40 11.77
C ALA A 46 -7.76 -3.96 11.52
N LEU A 47 -6.54 -3.64 11.96
CA LEU A 47 -5.91 -2.34 11.69
C LEU A 47 -5.64 -2.16 10.19
N ALA A 48 -5.13 -3.17 9.50
CA ALA A 48 -4.92 -3.12 8.05
C ALA A 48 -6.23 -2.87 7.26
N TYR A 49 -7.36 -3.43 7.70
CA TYR A 49 -8.67 -3.18 7.10
C TYR A 49 -9.21 -1.76 7.36
N LEU A 50 -8.91 -1.17 8.52
CA LEU A 50 -9.37 0.17 8.90
C LEU A 50 -8.63 1.29 8.16
N GLU A 51 -7.38 1.05 7.78
CA GLU A 51 -6.47 2.12 7.35
C GLU A 51 -6.66 2.58 5.89
N ASN A 52 -7.23 1.77 5.00
CA ASN A 52 -6.94 1.95 3.57
C ASN A 52 -7.92 2.82 2.77
N ARG A 53 -8.98 3.39 3.35
CA ARG A 53 -9.95 4.21 2.58
C ARG A 53 -9.65 5.71 2.58
N GLY A 54 -9.14 6.26 3.68
CA GLY A 54 -8.98 7.71 3.86
C GLY A 54 -7.99 8.36 2.87
N ALA A 55 -6.82 7.76 2.69
CA ALA A 55 -5.76 8.32 1.83
C ALA A 55 -6.21 8.44 0.36
N HIS A 56 -6.95 7.45 -0.15
CA HIS A 56 -7.49 7.50 -1.51
C HIS A 56 -8.48 8.65 -1.70
N PHE A 57 -9.28 9.01 -0.69
CA PHE A 57 -10.17 10.16 -0.80
C PHE A 57 -9.42 11.49 -0.81
N THR A 58 -8.36 11.62 0.00
CA THR A 58 -7.53 12.84 0.04
C THR A 58 -6.76 13.05 -1.26
N ILE A 59 -6.18 11.99 -1.84
CA ILE A 59 -5.49 12.07 -3.13
C ILE A 59 -6.47 12.44 -4.25
N GLY A 60 -7.66 11.81 -4.25
CA GLY A 60 -8.71 12.12 -5.21
C GLY A 60 -9.13 13.59 -5.17
N SER A 61 -9.35 14.15 -3.97
CA SER A 61 -9.73 15.56 -3.83
C SER A 61 -8.60 16.53 -4.22
N MET A 62 -7.35 16.23 -3.87
CA MET A 62 -6.17 16.98 -4.32
C MET A 62 -6.05 16.97 -5.85
N GLY A 63 -6.30 15.82 -6.50
CA GLY A 63 -6.29 15.68 -7.95
C GLY A 63 -7.38 16.49 -8.65
N VAL A 64 -8.62 16.42 -8.13
CA VAL A 64 -9.75 17.22 -8.64
C VAL A 64 -9.47 18.72 -8.55
N ASN A 65 -8.78 19.17 -7.50
CA ASN A 65 -8.43 20.58 -7.29
C ASN A 65 -7.48 21.15 -8.36
N GLN A 66 -6.88 20.32 -9.22
CA GLN A 66 -6.06 20.78 -10.35
C GLN A 66 -6.91 21.27 -11.54
N PHE A 67 -8.18 20.88 -11.61
CA PHE A 67 -9.07 21.25 -12.71
C PHE A 67 -10.03 22.37 -12.28
N HIS A 68 -10.27 23.33 -13.17
CA HIS A 68 -11.16 24.47 -12.87
C HIS A 68 -12.59 24.30 -13.38
N LYS A 69 -12.84 23.34 -14.29
CA LYS A 69 -14.17 23.11 -14.88
C LYS A 69 -14.85 21.89 -14.25
N PRO A 70 -16.15 21.98 -13.90
CA PRO A 70 -16.87 20.90 -13.23
C PRO A 70 -16.95 19.61 -14.07
N ASN A 71 -17.04 19.72 -15.41
CA ASN A 71 -17.06 18.55 -16.29
C ASN A 71 -15.76 17.72 -16.20
N HIS A 72 -14.62 18.37 -15.95
CA HIS A 72 -13.34 17.67 -15.81
C HIS A 72 -13.20 17.00 -14.44
N HIS A 73 -13.90 17.49 -13.41
CA HIS A 73 -13.93 16.86 -12.07
C HIS A 73 -14.56 15.47 -12.13
N ALA A 74 -15.73 15.36 -12.77
CA ALA A 74 -16.44 14.08 -12.90
C ALA A 74 -15.66 13.06 -13.73
N ILE A 75 -15.06 13.50 -14.84
CA ILE A 75 -14.23 12.64 -15.70
C ILE A 75 -12.98 12.18 -14.95
N PHE A 76 -12.30 13.07 -14.24
CA PHE A 76 -11.15 12.70 -13.41
C PHE A 76 -11.54 11.67 -12.35
N PHE A 77 -12.65 11.91 -11.63
CA PHE A 77 -13.07 11.00 -10.57
C PHE A 77 -13.47 9.62 -11.10
N TYR A 78 -14.09 9.55 -12.29
CA TYR A 78 -14.39 8.30 -12.98
C TYR A 78 -13.11 7.51 -13.28
N TRP A 79 -12.13 8.15 -13.94
CA TRP A 79 -10.86 7.50 -14.26
C TRP A 79 -10.06 7.11 -13.03
N TYR A 80 -10.01 7.98 -12.02
CA TYR A 80 -9.35 7.72 -10.75
C TYR A 80 -9.95 6.47 -10.07
N THR A 81 -11.27 6.40 -9.99
CA THR A 81 -11.98 5.27 -9.40
C THR A 81 -11.74 3.99 -10.20
N HIS A 82 -11.74 4.07 -11.53
CA HIS A 82 -11.44 2.94 -12.40
C HIS A 82 -10.01 2.41 -12.20
N ALA A 83 -9.02 3.32 -12.11
CA ALA A 83 -7.63 2.96 -11.83
C ALA A 83 -7.46 2.31 -10.45
N LEU A 84 -8.17 2.80 -9.43
CA LEU A 84 -8.13 2.18 -8.10
C LEU A 84 -8.65 0.74 -8.11
N TYR A 85 -9.82 0.49 -8.72
CA TYR A 85 -10.38 -0.87 -8.75
C TYR A 85 -9.51 -1.84 -9.55
N THR A 86 -8.95 -1.39 -10.67
CA THR A 86 -8.04 -2.21 -11.49
C THR A 86 -6.74 -2.51 -10.76
N SER A 87 -6.13 -1.55 -10.05
CA SER A 87 -4.97 -1.80 -9.18
C SER A 87 -5.28 -2.86 -8.12
N ASN A 88 -6.40 -2.72 -7.39
CA ASN A 88 -6.78 -3.68 -6.35
C ASN A 88 -6.98 -5.11 -6.92
N ALA A 89 -7.55 -5.23 -8.12
CA ALA A 89 -7.69 -6.52 -8.79
C ALA A 89 -6.32 -7.14 -9.16
N ILE A 90 -5.37 -6.33 -9.62
CA ILE A 90 -4.00 -6.77 -9.94
C ILE A 90 -3.26 -7.16 -8.67
N ASP A 91 -3.33 -6.36 -7.62
CA ASP A 91 -2.65 -6.63 -6.35
C ASP A 91 -3.16 -7.94 -5.72
N SER A 92 -4.48 -8.12 -5.68
CA SER A 92 -5.09 -9.35 -5.14
C SER A 92 -4.87 -10.61 -5.98
N THR A 93 -4.30 -10.50 -7.18
CA THR A 93 -4.00 -11.66 -8.03
C THR A 93 -2.51 -11.85 -8.22
N VAL A 94 -1.84 -10.87 -8.83
CA VAL A 94 -0.43 -10.95 -9.23
C VAL A 94 0.50 -10.85 -8.02
N LEU A 95 0.28 -9.87 -7.14
CA LEU A 95 1.18 -9.65 -6.00
C LEU A 95 1.05 -10.81 -5.01
N LEU A 96 -0.19 -11.22 -4.69
CA LEU A 96 -0.42 -12.40 -3.85
C LEU A 96 0.16 -13.68 -4.47
N TYR A 97 0.04 -13.87 -5.80
CA TYR A 97 0.66 -15.02 -6.46
C TYR A 97 2.18 -15.03 -6.27
N ILE A 98 2.85 -13.88 -6.39
CA ILE A 98 4.31 -13.75 -6.21
C ILE A 98 4.71 -14.05 -4.77
N GLU A 99 3.97 -13.51 -3.79
CA GLU A 99 4.23 -13.71 -2.37
C GLU A 99 4.06 -15.19 -1.96
N ASP A 100 3.01 -15.84 -2.47
CA ASP A 100 2.67 -17.22 -2.12
C ASP A 100 3.50 -18.28 -2.88
N ASN A 101 3.79 -18.06 -4.17
CA ASN A 101 4.41 -19.08 -5.02
C ASN A 101 5.90 -18.85 -5.30
N VAL A 102 6.38 -17.60 -5.26
CA VAL A 102 7.78 -17.29 -5.59
C VAL A 102 8.58 -17.06 -4.33
N THR A 103 8.41 -15.91 -3.69
CA THR A 103 9.09 -15.52 -2.45
C THR A 103 8.56 -14.16 -1.97
N TRP A 104 8.34 -14.05 -0.67
CA TRP A 104 7.94 -12.82 0.03
C TRP A 104 8.90 -11.64 -0.20
N VAL A 105 10.20 -11.90 -0.26
CA VAL A 105 11.24 -10.86 -0.55
C VAL A 105 11.00 -10.18 -1.90
N LEU A 106 10.58 -10.93 -2.92
CA LEU A 106 10.34 -10.37 -4.25
C LEU A 106 9.10 -9.48 -4.26
N GLY A 107 8.02 -9.92 -3.61
CA GLY A 107 6.81 -9.10 -3.42
C GLY A 107 7.13 -7.78 -2.73
N PHE A 108 7.88 -7.83 -1.63
CA PHE A 108 8.31 -6.62 -0.92
C PHE A 108 9.24 -5.71 -1.76
N ALA A 109 10.16 -6.29 -2.54
CA ALA A 109 11.03 -5.51 -3.41
C ALA A 109 10.24 -4.74 -4.49
N ILE A 110 9.23 -5.38 -5.08
CA ILE A 110 8.33 -4.74 -6.06
C ILE A 110 7.56 -3.58 -5.39
N CYS A 111 7.00 -3.81 -4.21
CA CYS A 111 6.31 -2.76 -3.46
C CYS A 111 7.21 -1.55 -3.19
N VAL A 112 8.45 -1.76 -2.73
CA VAL A 112 9.40 -0.67 -2.47
C VAL A 112 9.75 0.08 -3.75
N ALA A 113 10.01 -0.62 -4.86
CA ALA A 113 10.32 0.00 -6.14
C ALA A 113 9.17 0.90 -6.65
N LEU A 114 7.93 0.44 -6.54
CA LEU A 114 6.75 1.21 -6.93
C LEU A 114 6.56 2.46 -6.06
N ASN A 115 6.78 2.36 -4.74
CA ASN A 115 6.70 3.52 -3.84
C ASN A 115 7.76 4.59 -4.17
N ILE A 116 9.00 4.17 -4.49
CA ILE A 116 10.06 5.10 -4.90
C ILE A 116 9.68 5.81 -6.21
N LEU A 117 9.13 5.07 -7.16
CA LEU A 117 8.68 5.61 -8.44
C LEU A 117 7.53 6.63 -8.25
N GLU A 118 6.53 6.29 -7.43
CA GLU A 118 5.42 7.19 -7.08
C GLU A 118 5.94 8.49 -6.47
N LEU A 119 6.84 8.39 -5.49
CA LEU A 119 7.45 9.56 -4.84
C LEU A 119 8.22 10.43 -5.84
N ALA A 120 8.99 9.81 -6.75
CA ALA A 120 9.72 10.54 -7.78
C ALA A 120 8.77 11.31 -8.72
N ILE A 121 7.67 10.69 -9.14
CA ILE A 121 6.64 11.32 -9.97
C ILE A 121 6.00 12.49 -9.22
N PHE A 122 5.60 12.28 -7.96
CA PHE A 122 5.00 13.33 -7.13
C PHE A 122 5.93 14.54 -6.96
N LEU A 123 7.20 14.29 -6.63
CA LEU A 123 8.21 15.34 -6.47
C LEU A 123 8.47 16.10 -7.77
N SER A 124 8.53 15.41 -8.91
CA SER A 124 8.73 16.07 -10.21
C SER A 124 7.56 17.00 -10.58
N GLY A 125 6.32 16.60 -10.28
CA GLY A 125 5.14 17.44 -10.45
C GLY A 125 5.16 18.67 -9.52
N CYS A 126 5.45 18.47 -8.24
CA CYS A 126 5.61 19.57 -7.28
C CYS A 126 6.71 20.55 -7.68
N LEU A 127 7.87 20.05 -8.12
CA LEU A 127 9.00 20.87 -8.54
C LEU A 127 8.65 21.69 -9.79
N SER A 128 7.97 21.07 -10.77
CA SER A 128 7.55 21.74 -12.00
C SER A 128 6.58 22.89 -11.69
N ILE A 129 5.59 22.66 -10.82
CA ILE A 129 4.66 23.70 -10.37
C ILE A 129 5.39 24.81 -9.61
N ALA A 130 6.36 24.46 -8.76
CA ALA A 130 7.16 25.43 -8.01
C ALA A 130 7.99 26.33 -8.94
N ILE A 131 8.62 25.78 -9.98
CA ILE A 131 9.39 26.53 -10.97
C ILE A 131 8.49 27.47 -11.77
N LEU A 132 7.33 27.00 -12.24
CA LEU A 132 6.37 27.84 -12.96
C LEU A 132 5.85 28.99 -12.08
N ARG A 133 5.56 28.71 -10.79
CA ARG A 133 5.14 29.73 -9.84
C ARG A 133 6.26 30.74 -9.55
N HIS A 134 7.51 30.30 -9.47
CA HIS A 134 8.66 31.18 -9.30
C HIS A 134 8.84 32.09 -10.53
N ASN A 135 8.82 31.54 -11.74
CA ASN A 135 8.96 32.33 -12.97
C ASN A 135 7.80 33.31 -13.18
N ASN A 136 6.56 32.94 -12.87
CA ASN A 136 5.42 33.86 -12.96
C ASN A 136 5.48 35.00 -11.94
N LYS A 137 6.05 34.79 -10.74
CA LYS A 137 6.28 35.87 -9.77
C LYS A 137 7.42 36.82 -10.15
N VAL A 138 8.36 36.37 -10.97
CA VAL A 138 9.45 37.21 -11.49
C VAL A 138 8.99 38.08 -12.68
N LEU A 139 7.88 37.71 -13.32
CA LEU A 139 7.30 38.39 -14.48
C LEU A 139 6.15 39.36 -14.14
N SER A 140 5.79 39.51 -12.85
CA SER A 140 4.80 40.48 -12.35
C SER A 140 5.45 41.57 -11.51
#